data_AF-A0A6P0J124-F1
#
_entry.id   AF-A0A6P0J124-F1
#
_cell.length_a   1.000
_cell.length_b   1.000
_cell.length_c   1.000
_cell.angle_alpha   90.00
_cell.angle_beta   90.00
_cell.angle_gamma   90.00
#
_symmetry.space_group_name_H-M   'P 1'
#
loop_
_entity.id
_entity.type
_entity.pdbx_description
1 polymer ?
#
loop_
_entity_poly.entity_id
_entity_poly.type
_entity_poly.pdbx_seq_one_letter_code
_entity_poly.pdbx_strand_id
1 'polypeptide(L)'
;AQTKVAALQEQLLQHQQAKVASQDRLERLKRLKATTQALLQQREDDAFALKERLENLKPLLASGAISKEQVFQAEHSLRASQRVITQTQLQEAASNQDQIYQAQQSIRDRNSAITLTQSDLNQTLAEIQRLQAGLTQKQAEVHRTQLETKQKLQQLEIELTQLNAKIAENRNLLTSAKARLKQKFLYAPVDGVVSSLNVANIGEVFQPGQTIAEVAPQDAPLVLSASLPNQEAGFIKEGMPVQIKLDAYPYQEYGIIKGKVTSLSADAKTDQQLGSVYEVEVSLNRDYVTEDDQMIRFKAGQTAKADIIIRRRRIVDFLLDPIRQLQKGGVNL
;
A
#
# COMPACT_ATOMS: atom_id res chain seq x y z
N ALA A 1 18.06 36.97 1.49
CA ALA A 1 19.25 36.80 2.36
C ALA A 1 20.55 36.88 1.55
N GLN A 2 20.77 36.02 0.55
CA GLN A 2 21.97 36.08 -0.31
C GLN A 2 22.13 37.42 -1.06
N THR A 3 21.04 38.00 -1.55
CA THR A 3 21.04 39.35 -2.15
C THR A 3 21.43 40.45 -1.17
N LYS A 4 21.01 40.35 0.11
CA LYS A 4 21.41 41.30 1.17
C LYS A 4 22.90 41.17 1.50
N VAL A 5 23.41 39.94 1.62
CA VAL A 5 24.85 39.67 1.86
C VAL A 5 25.71 40.26 0.74
N ALA A 6 25.33 40.04 -0.53
CA ALA A 6 26.03 40.60 -1.67
C ALA A 6 26.05 42.14 -1.64
N ALA A 7 24.91 42.77 -1.36
CA ALA A 7 24.82 44.23 -1.24
C ALA A 7 25.67 44.79 -0.09
N LEU A 8 25.69 44.14 1.08
CA LEU A 8 26.53 44.53 2.22
C LEU A 8 28.03 44.36 1.93
N GLN A 9 28.41 43.30 1.21
CA GLN A 9 29.80 43.10 0.78
C GLN A 9 30.24 44.18 -0.22
N GLU A 10 29.37 44.55 -1.15
CA GLU A 10 29.63 45.64 -2.10
C GLU A 10 29.76 47.00 -1.38
N GLN A 11 28.85 47.30 -0.44
CA GLN A 11 28.94 48.50 0.38
C GLN A 11 30.22 48.53 1.23
N LEU A 12 30.61 47.39 1.83
CA LEU A 12 31.85 47.28 2.59
C LEU A 12 33.07 47.60 1.72
N LEU A 13 33.10 47.05 0.49
CA LEU A 13 34.16 47.32 -0.47
C LEU A 13 34.23 48.81 -0.84
N GLN A 14 33.08 49.45 -1.10
CA GLN A 14 33.01 50.89 -1.38
C GLN A 14 33.53 51.73 -0.20
N HIS A 15 33.16 51.40 1.04
CA HIS A 15 33.66 52.10 2.22
C HIS A 15 35.17 51.93 2.41
N GLN A 16 35.70 50.73 2.17
CA GLN A 16 37.13 50.44 2.24
C GLN A 16 37.92 51.23 1.19
N GLN A 17 37.48 51.23 -0.06
CA GLN A 17 38.12 52.01 -1.13
C GLN A 17 38.13 53.52 -0.82
N ALA A 18 37.00 54.03 -0.34
CA ALA A 18 36.91 55.45 -0.02
C ALA A 18 37.66 55.86 1.26
N LYS A 19 37.87 54.92 2.20
CA LYS A 19 38.80 55.09 3.31
C LYS A 19 40.23 55.23 2.80
N VAL A 20 40.67 54.35 1.90
CA VAL A 20 42.01 54.42 1.28
C VAL A 20 42.20 55.77 0.59
N ALA A 21 41.22 56.20 -0.23
CA ALA A 21 41.28 57.52 -0.87
C ALA A 21 41.36 58.68 0.15
N SER A 22 40.67 58.58 1.29
CA SER A 22 40.74 59.58 2.37
C SER A 22 42.11 59.58 3.07
N GLN A 23 42.73 58.41 3.24
CA GLN A 23 44.08 58.27 3.80
C GLN A 23 45.13 58.87 2.85
N ASP A 24 45.04 58.59 1.55
CA ASP A 24 45.92 59.17 0.54
C ASP A 24 45.81 60.70 0.51
N ARG A 25 44.57 61.23 0.62
CA ARG A 25 44.33 62.68 0.72
C ARG A 25 44.99 63.27 1.97
N LEU A 26 44.84 62.62 3.13
CA LEU A 26 45.45 63.07 4.38
C LEU A 26 46.98 63.11 4.27
N GLU A 27 47.60 62.08 3.69
CA GLU A 27 49.06 62.05 3.48
C GLU A 27 49.54 63.14 2.53
N ARG A 28 48.80 63.41 1.44
CA ARG A 28 49.11 64.56 0.55
C ARG A 28 49.02 65.89 1.29
N LEU A 29 47.99 66.10 2.11
CA LEU A 29 47.82 67.32 2.90
C LEU A 29 48.91 67.50 3.96
N LYS A 30 49.34 66.42 4.63
CA LYS A 30 50.48 66.46 5.56
C LYS A 30 51.78 66.84 4.85
N ARG A 31 52.05 66.26 3.67
CA ARG A 31 53.21 66.62 2.86
C ARG A 31 53.16 68.09 2.44
N LEU A 32 52.01 68.57 1.98
CA LEU A 32 51.81 69.98 1.63
C LEU A 32 52.08 70.89 2.83
N LYS A 33 51.53 70.58 4.01
CA LYS A 33 51.80 71.32 5.25
C LYS A 33 53.29 71.37 5.58
N ALA A 34 54.01 70.24 5.46
CA ALA A 34 55.45 70.20 5.70
C ALA A 34 56.23 71.06 4.70
N THR A 35 55.84 71.05 3.42
CA THR A 35 56.45 71.92 2.40
C THR A 35 56.15 73.40 2.66
N THR A 36 54.91 73.76 3.02
CA THR A 36 54.55 75.14 3.40
C THR A 36 55.33 75.60 4.63
N GLN A 37 55.51 74.75 5.63
CA GLN A 37 56.32 75.06 6.82
C GLN A 37 57.79 75.28 6.46
N ALA A 38 58.38 74.43 5.62
CA ALA A 38 59.76 74.62 5.15
C ALA A 38 59.94 75.92 4.35
N LEU A 39 58.98 76.25 3.47
CA LEU A 39 58.99 77.51 2.73
C LEU A 39 58.84 78.72 3.67
N LEU A 40 57.98 78.61 4.69
CA LEU A 40 57.81 79.67 5.68
C LEU A 40 59.11 79.92 6.44
N GLN A 41 59.78 78.84 6.89
CA GLN A 41 61.06 78.92 7.58
C GLN A 41 62.12 79.62 6.70
N GLN A 42 62.22 79.24 5.42
CA GLN A 42 63.11 79.90 4.48
C GLN A 42 62.80 81.40 4.34
N ARG A 43 61.51 81.78 4.30
CA ARG A 43 61.10 83.20 4.21
C ARG A 43 61.41 83.98 5.49
N GLU A 44 61.29 83.34 6.65
CA GLU A 44 61.67 83.91 7.93
C GLU A 44 63.19 84.16 8.01
N ASP A 45 64.00 83.21 7.52
CA ASP A 45 65.46 83.37 7.40
C ASP A 45 65.83 84.51 6.44
N ASP A 46 65.18 84.59 5.27
CA ASP A 46 65.36 85.68 4.31
C ASP A 46 64.98 87.05 4.91
N ALA A 47 63.86 87.11 5.64
CA ALA A 47 63.42 88.32 6.33
C ALA A 47 64.39 88.72 7.45
N PHE A 48 64.96 87.75 8.16
CA PHE A 48 66.00 87.98 9.17
C PHE A 48 67.25 88.60 8.53
N ALA A 49 67.73 88.06 7.40
CA ALA A 49 68.86 88.63 6.66
C ALA A 49 68.58 90.07 6.15
N LEU A 50 67.36 90.33 5.67
CA LEU A 50 66.93 91.68 5.27
C LEU A 50 66.89 92.65 6.46
N LYS A 51 66.45 92.18 7.62
CA LYS A 51 66.43 92.97 8.86
C LYS A 51 67.85 93.30 9.33
N GLU A 52 68.76 92.34 9.30
CA GLU A 52 70.17 92.53 9.63
C GLU A 52 70.83 93.53 8.67
N ARG A 53 70.56 93.41 7.36
CA ARG A 53 71.00 94.40 6.36
C ARG A 53 70.48 95.80 6.67
N LEU A 54 69.22 95.93 7.09
CA LEU A 54 68.63 97.21 7.48
C LEU A 54 69.34 97.80 8.71
N GLU A 55 69.56 96.98 9.75
CA GLU A 55 70.28 97.36 10.97
C GLU A 55 71.69 97.89 10.66
N ASN A 56 72.39 97.25 9.72
CA ASN A 56 73.72 97.67 9.27
C ASN A 56 73.71 98.96 8.42
N LEU A 57 72.62 99.24 7.68
CA LEU A 57 72.49 100.44 6.85
C LEU A 57 72.10 101.69 7.66
N LYS A 58 71.36 101.55 8.76
CA LYS A 58 70.97 102.68 9.65
C LYS A 58 72.15 103.56 10.10
N PRO A 59 73.28 103.02 10.63
CA PRO A 59 74.42 103.84 11.04
C PRO A 59 75.16 104.47 9.84
N LEU A 60 75.15 103.83 8.67
CA LEU A 60 75.76 104.35 7.44
C LEU A 60 74.98 105.53 6.86
N LEU A 61 73.65 105.56 7.05
CA LEU A 61 72.82 106.72 6.72
C LEU A 61 73.12 107.88 7.67
N ALA A 62 73.29 107.61 8.97
CA ALA A 62 73.61 108.60 9.98
C ALA A 62 74.99 109.26 9.75
N SER A 63 75.93 108.55 9.14
CA SER A 63 77.24 109.08 8.72
C SER A 63 77.26 109.73 7.32
N GLY A 64 76.12 109.76 6.61
CA GLY A 64 75.97 110.39 5.28
C GLY A 64 76.55 109.59 4.11
N ALA A 65 76.99 108.34 4.33
CA ALA A 65 77.69 107.52 3.34
C ALA A 65 76.77 106.82 2.32
N ILE A 66 75.45 106.80 2.56
CA ILE A 66 74.45 106.16 1.69
C ILE A 66 73.21 107.05 1.50
N SER A 67 72.42 106.78 0.45
CA SER A 67 71.22 107.56 0.14
C SER A 67 70.01 107.10 0.97
N LYS A 68 69.11 108.04 1.30
CA LYS A 68 67.80 107.73 1.95
C LYS A 68 66.98 106.71 1.16
N GLU A 69 67.13 106.72 -0.16
CA GLU A 69 66.44 105.81 -1.08
C GLU A 69 66.84 104.33 -0.85
N GLN A 70 68.11 104.04 -0.59
CA GLN A 70 68.58 102.66 -0.34
C GLN A 70 68.03 102.08 0.97
N VAL A 71 67.94 102.90 2.01
CA VAL A 71 67.31 102.51 3.28
C VAL A 71 65.81 102.31 3.11
N PHE A 72 65.14 103.20 2.37
CA PHE A 72 63.71 103.08 2.08
C PHE A 72 63.38 101.80 1.29
N GLN A 73 64.18 101.44 0.29
CA GLN A 73 64.00 100.20 -0.48
C GLN A 73 64.19 98.95 0.39
N ALA A 74 65.16 98.97 1.31
CA ALA A 74 65.38 97.88 2.26
C ALA A 74 64.27 97.78 3.32
N GLU A 75 63.70 98.89 3.79
CA GLU A 75 62.51 98.86 4.67
C GLU A 75 61.29 98.31 3.94
N HIS A 76 61.08 98.73 2.69
CA HIS A 76 59.96 98.28 1.88
C HIS A 76 60.03 96.77 1.59
N SER A 77 61.22 96.24 1.26
CA SER A 77 61.41 94.80 1.03
C SER A 77 61.19 93.96 2.29
N LEU A 78 61.66 94.44 3.45
CA LEU A 78 61.40 93.78 4.74
C LEU A 78 59.90 93.77 5.06
N ARG A 79 59.20 94.90 4.90
CA ARG A 79 57.74 94.98 5.13
C ARG A 79 56.97 94.07 4.17
N ALA A 80 57.37 94.01 2.90
CA ALA A 80 56.77 93.12 1.91
C ALA A 80 56.96 91.65 2.31
N SER A 81 58.17 91.25 2.74
CA SER A 81 58.44 89.90 3.22
C SER A 81 57.61 89.55 4.46
N GLN A 82 57.55 90.45 5.45
CA GLN A 82 56.76 90.24 6.67
C GLN A 82 55.25 90.08 6.40
N ARG A 83 54.71 90.83 5.43
CA ARG A 83 53.31 90.68 5.01
C ARG A 83 53.05 89.30 4.42
N VAL A 84 53.93 88.82 3.54
CA VAL A 84 53.82 87.48 2.95
C VAL A 84 53.89 86.41 4.03
N ILE A 85 54.85 86.49 4.96
CA ILE A 85 54.96 85.54 6.10
C ILE A 85 53.67 85.52 6.93
N THR A 86 53.17 86.70 7.31
CA THR A 86 51.94 86.82 8.12
C THR A 86 50.73 86.25 7.38
N GLN A 87 50.63 86.49 6.07
CA GLN A 87 49.53 86.00 5.24
C GLN A 87 49.61 84.47 5.07
N THR A 88 50.79 83.91 4.80
CA THR A 88 51.01 82.46 4.73
C THR A 88 50.74 81.78 6.08
N GLN A 89 51.17 82.37 7.20
CA GLN A 89 50.89 81.84 8.54
C GLN A 89 49.39 81.85 8.87
N LEU A 90 48.68 82.95 8.60
CA LEU A 90 47.27 83.07 8.97
C LEU A 90 46.32 82.34 8.02
N GLN A 91 46.52 82.44 6.70
CA GLN A 91 45.60 81.85 5.72
C GLN A 91 45.98 80.42 5.36
N GLU A 92 47.22 80.19 4.92
CA GLU A 92 47.61 78.86 4.42
C GLU A 92 47.73 77.85 5.55
N ALA A 93 48.34 78.22 6.68
CA ALA A 93 48.48 77.28 7.80
C ALA A 93 47.12 76.91 8.41
N ALA A 94 46.21 77.88 8.59
CA ALA A 94 44.86 77.62 9.09
C ALA A 94 44.05 76.76 8.10
N SER A 95 44.07 77.10 6.80
CA SER A 95 43.40 76.32 5.76
C SER A 95 43.92 74.88 5.69
N ASN A 96 45.24 74.69 5.74
CA ASN A 96 45.84 73.35 5.73
C ASN A 96 45.48 72.55 6.99
N GLN A 97 45.44 73.20 8.15
CA GLN A 97 45.03 72.58 9.42
C GLN A 97 43.58 72.12 9.37
N ASP A 98 42.67 72.96 8.89
CA ASP A 98 41.24 72.64 8.73
C ASP A 98 41.03 71.50 7.74
N GLN A 99 41.72 71.51 6.60
CA GLN A 99 41.64 70.43 5.62
C GLN A 99 42.16 69.10 6.19
N ILE A 100 43.23 69.12 6.99
CA ILE A 100 43.73 67.93 7.69
C ILE A 100 42.70 67.44 8.70
N TYR A 101 42.09 68.32 9.48
CA TYR A 101 41.05 67.96 10.44
C TYR A 101 39.84 67.32 9.76
N GLN A 102 39.34 67.93 8.67
CA GLN A 102 38.24 67.38 7.88
C GLN A 102 38.60 66.01 7.27
N ALA A 103 39.83 65.84 6.77
CA ALA A 103 40.30 64.55 6.25
C ALA A 103 40.37 63.48 7.35
N GLN A 104 40.85 63.83 8.55
CA GLN A 104 40.86 62.93 9.71
C GLN A 104 39.45 62.54 10.16
N GLN A 105 38.52 63.51 10.18
CA GLN A 105 37.12 63.24 10.51
C GLN A 105 36.49 62.29 9.48
N SER A 106 36.70 62.54 8.18
CA SER A 106 36.25 61.64 7.10
C SER A 106 36.77 60.20 7.30
N ILE A 107 38.03 60.01 7.70
CA ILE A 107 38.58 58.67 7.99
C ILE A 107 37.88 58.02 9.18
N ARG A 108 37.60 58.78 10.26
CA ARG A 108 36.86 58.27 11.43
C ARG A 108 35.44 57.84 11.06
N ASP A 109 34.75 58.64 10.27
CA ASP A 109 33.39 58.36 9.81
C ASP A 109 33.38 57.12 8.90
N ARG A 110 34.36 57.01 7.98
CA ARG A 110 34.54 55.82 7.12
C ARG A 110 34.84 54.56 7.93
N ASN A 111 35.69 54.65 8.95
CA ASN A 111 35.96 53.52 9.85
C ASN A 111 34.69 53.06 10.57
N SER A 112 33.91 54.01 11.08
CA SER A 112 32.65 53.71 11.76
C SER A 112 31.66 53.03 10.81
N ALA A 113 31.53 53.52 9.58
CA ALA A 113 30.70 52.90 8.55
C ALA A 113 31.16 51.47 8.21
N ILE A 114 32.47 51.24 8.06
CA ILE A 114 33.03 49.89 7.83
C ILE A 114 32.66 48.95 8.98
N THR A 115 32.86 49.37 10.24
CA THR A 115 32.56 48.56 11.41
C THR A 115 31.07 48.21 11.49
N LEU A 116 30.19 49.17 11.22
CA LEU A 116 28.74 48.96 11.21
C LEU A 116 28.31 47.97 10.12
N THR A 117 28.77 48.17 8.88
CA THR A 117 28.44 47.29 7.75
C THR A 117 29.01 45.88 7.97
N GLN A 118 30.20 45.77 8.54
CA GLN A 118 30.80 44.48 8.88
C GLN A 118 30.03 43.77 10.00
N SER A 119 29.50 44.51 10.98
CA SER A 119 28.62 43.98 12.01
C SER A 119 27.30 43.45 11.41
N ASP A 120 26.62 44.22 10.55
CA ASP A 120 25.37 43.77 9.89
C ASP A 120 25.61 42.56 8.97
N LEU A 121 26.76 42.52 8.29
CA LEU A 121 27.16 41.37 7.47
C LEU A 121 27.32 40.11 8.34
N ASN A 122 28.06 40.21 9.45
CA ASN A 122 28.26 39.08 10.36
C ASN A 122 26.94 38.60 10.98
N GLN A 123 26.07 39.53 11.37
CA GLN A 123 24.75 39.22 11.91
C GLN A 123 23.88 38.49 10.87
N THR A 124 23.86 38.99 9.63
CA THR A 124 23.11 38.37 8.53
C THR A 124 23.65 36.96 8.21
N LEU A 125 24.97 36.77 8.23
CA LEU A 125 25.60 35.46 8.02
C LEU A 125 25.25 34.47 9.15
N ALA A 126 25.32 34.91 10.40
CA ALA A 126 24.93 34.08 11.55
C ALA A 126 23.46 33.68 11.49
N GLU A 127 22.57 34.58 11.05
CA GLU A 127 21.16 34.27 10.86
C GLU A 127 20.95 33.24 9.74
N ILE A 128 21.65 33.37 8.60
CA ILE A 128 21.60 32.38 7.52
C ILE A 128 22.05 31.00 8.03
N GLN A 129 23.15 30.95 8.78
CA GLN A 129 23.67 29.70 9.33
C GLN A 129 22.67 29.06 10.31
N ARG A 130 22.04 29.86 11.17
CA ARG A 130 20.98 29.40 12.08
C ARG A 130 19.79 28.83 11.33
N LEU A 131 19.33 29.52 10.28
CA LEU A 131 18.20 29.07 9.45
C LEU A 131 18.54 27.79 8.67
N GLN A 132 19.77 27.68 8.14
CA GLN A 132 20.24 26.46 7.48
C GLN A 132 20.30 25.27 8.44
N ALA A 133 20.86 25.45 9.64
CA ALA A 133 20.87 24.41 10.67
C ALA A 133 19.44 24.00 11.05
N GLY A 134 18.53 24.96 11.22
CA GLY A 134 17.12 24.69 11.47
C GLY A 134 16.42 23.92 10.34
N LEU A 135 16.74 24.26 9.09
CA LEU A 135 16.22 23.56 7.90
C LEU A 135 16.73 22.12 7.84
N THR A 136 18.03 21.89 8.06
CA THR A 136 18.61 20.54 8.12
C THR A 136 18.00 19.72 9.25
N GLN A 137 17.79 20.31 10.43
CA GLN A 137 17.13 19.65 11.55
C GLN A 137 15.68 19.27 11.20
N LYS A 138 14.92 20.17 10.57
CA LYS A 138 13.54 19.89 10.14
C LYS A 138 13.47 18.83 9.04
N GLN A 139 14.42 18.82 8.11
CA GLN A 139 14.53 17.77 7.09
C GLN A 139 14.85 16.40 7.72
N ALA A 140 15.77 16.35 8.68
CA ALA A 140 16.08 15.13 9.42
C ALA A 140 14.87 14.62 10.22
N GLU A 141 14.11 15.53 10.85
CA GLU A 141 12.87 15.21 11.54
C GLU A 141 11.83 14.59 10.59
N VAL A 142 11.60 15.20 9.43
CA VAL A 142 10.70 14.68 8.39
C VAL A 142 11.13 13.29 7.93
N HIS A 143 12.42 13.08 7.65
CA HIS A 143 12.92 11.77 7.24
C HIS A 143 12.78 10.72 8.34
N ARG A 144 13.04 11.08 9.60
CA ARG A 144 12.83 10.17 10.73
C ARG A 144 11.36 9.75 10.83
N THR A 145 10.43 10.71 10.80
CA THR A 145 8.99 10.43 10.87
C THR A 145 8.52 9.59 9.68
N GLN A 146 9.06 9.82 8.48
CA GLN A 146 8.75 8.98 7.31
C GLN A 146 9.23 7.53 7.49
N LEU A 147 10.43 7.31 8.03
CA LEU A 147 10.95 5.98 8.31
C LEU A 147 10.14 5.27 9.39
N GLU A 148 9.84 5.96 10.49
CA GLU A 148 8.99 5.44 11.58
C GLU A 148 7.60 5.05 11.05
N THR A 149 7.00 5.90 10.21
CA THR A 149 5.69 5.61 9.60
C THR A 149 5.74 4.40 8.68
N LYS A 150 6.79 4.27 7.86
CA LYS A 150 6.98 3.09 6.99
C LYS A 150 7.17 1.81 7.80
N GLN A 151 7.98 1.85 8.86
CA GLN A 151 8.17 0.69 9.74
C GLN A 151 6.86 0.28 10.43
N LYS A 152 6.09 1.26 10.93
CA LYS A 152 4.80 1.00 11.56
C LYS A 152 3.79 0.41 10.58
N LEU A 153 3.76 0.88 9.33
CA LEU A 153 2.93 0.30 8.27
C LEU A 153 3.32 -1.16 7.99
N GLN A 154 4.61 -1.45 7.82
CA GLN A 154 5.09 -2.83 7.63
C GLN A 154 4.72 -3.73 8.82
N GLN A 155 4.84 -3.23 10.04
CA GLN A 155 4.47 -3.99 11.24
C GLN A 155 2.97 -4.29 11.27
N LEU A 156 2.12 -3.32 10.93
CA LEU A 156 0.68 -3.51 10.81
C LEU A 156 0.32 -4.50 9.69
N GLU A 157 1.01 -4.48 8.56
CA GLU A 157 0.80 -5.46 7.47
C GLU A 157 1.13 -6.89 7.91
N ILE A 158 2.22 -7.07 8.66
CA ILE A 158 2.60 -8.36 9.25
C ILE A 158 1.53 -8.81 10.25
N GLU A 159 1.08 -7.93 11.14
CA GLU A 159 0.04 -8.23 12.13
C GLU A 159 -1.29 -8.60 11.47
N LEU A 160 -1.71 -7.85 10.44
CA LEU A 160 -2.91 -8.16 9.64
C LEU A 160 -2.82 -9.53 8.99
N THR A 161 -1.65 -9.87 8.43
CA THR A 161 -1.42 -11.18 7.81
C THR A 161 -1.53 -12.30 8.83
N GLN A 162 -0.91 -12.14 10.01
CA GLN A 162 -0.99 -13.10 11.11
C GLN A 162 -2.42 -13.26 11.64
N LEU A 163 -3.15 -12.16 11.78
CA LEU A 163 -4.54 -12.18 12.24
C LEU A 163 -5.45 -12.89 11.23
N ASN A 164 -5.26 -12.64 9.94
CA ASN A 164 -5.99 -13.33 8.87
C ASN A 164 -5.70 -14.83 8.86
N ALA A 165 -4.45 -15.24 9.08
CA ALA A 165 -4.09 -16.66 9.22
C ALA A 165 -4.80 -17.30 10.42
N LYS A 166 -4.81 -16.64 11.58
CA LYS A 166 -5.54 -17.11 12.78
C LYS A 166 -7.04 -17.20 12.56
N ILE A 167 -7.63 -16.24 11.84
CA ILE A 167 -9.06 -16.28 11.48
C ILE A 167 -9.35 -17.48 10.60
N ALA A 168 -8.53 -17.75 9.59
CA ALA A 168 -8.68 -18.91 8.71
C ALA A 168 -8.55 -20.23 9.47
N GLU A 169 -7.54 -20.35 10.35
CA GLU A 169 -7.36 -21.50 11.23
C GLU A 169 -8.58 -21.73 12.13
N ASN A 170 -9.05 -20.69 12.82
CA ASN A 170 -10.22 -20.78 13.71
C ASN A 170 -11.49 -21.15 12.95
N ARG A 171 -11.68 -20.68 11.70
CA ARG A 171 -12.80 -21.10 10.85
C ARG A 171 -12.74 -22.59 10.52
N ASN A 172 -11.55 -23.12 10.23
CA ASN A 172 -11.36 -24.55 9.98
C ASN A 172 -11.64 -25.39 11.23
N LEU A 173 -11.17 -24.93 12.40
CA LEU A 173 -11.46 -25.56 13.68
C LEU A 173 -12.96 -25.57 13.97
N LEU A 174 -13.64 -24.43 13.78
CA LEU A 174 -15.08 -24.31 13.97
C LEU A 174 -15.86 -25.24 13.03
N THR A 175 -15.46 -25.31 11.75
CA THR A 175 -16.09 -26.18 10.76
C THR A 175 -15.92 -27.65 11.14
N SER A 176 -14.72 -28.04 11.54
CA SER A 176 -14.43 -29.40 12.02
C SER A 176 -15.21 -29.75 13.28
N ALA A 177 -15.31 -28.82 14.24
CA ALA A 177 -16.09 -29.01 15.46
C ALA A 177 -17.59 -29.13 15.16
N LYS A 178 -18.13 -28.33 14.24
CA LYS A 178 -19.53 -28.44 13.77
C LYS A 178 -19.80 -29.78 13.08
N ALA A 179 -18.88 -30.27 12.25
CA ALA A 179 -19.01 -31.57 11.60
C ALA A 179 -19.02 -32.71 12.63
N ARG A 180 -18.10 -32.69 13.60
CA ARG A 180 -18.08 -33.65 14.72
C ARG A 180 -19.35 -33.58 15.56
N LEU A 181 -19.89 -32.38 15.81
CA LEU A 181 -21.15 -32.22 16.54
C LEU A 181 -22.33 -32.82 15.77
N LYS A 182 -22.42 -32.58 14.45
CA LYS A 182 -23.46 -33.18 13.61
C LYS A 182 -23.41 -34.71 13.63
N GLN A 183 -22.21 -35.30 13.63
CA GLN A 183 -22.02 -36.76 13.71
C GLN A 183 -22.46 -37.37 15.04
N LYS A 184 -22.69 -36.58 16.10
CA LYS A 184 -23.25 -37.08 17.37
C LYS A 184 -24.75 -37.34 17.31
N PHE A 185 -25.42 -36.81 16.29
CA PHE A 185 -26.87 -36.96 16.11
C PHE A 185 -27.11 -37.77 14.85
N LEU A 186 -27.87 -38.86 14.99
CA LEU A 186 -28.31 -39.68 13.86
C LEU A 186 -29.75 -39.27 13.53
N TYR A 187 -29.99 -39.00 12.25
CA TYR A 187 -31.30 -38.66 11.71
C TYR A 187 -31.73 -39.72 10.73
N ALA A 188 -33.03 -39.99 10.64
CA ALA A 188 -33.56 -40.84 9.59
C ALA A 188 -33.29 -40.23 8.21
N PRO A 189 -32.77 -40.99 7.24
CA PRO A 189 -32.47 -40.46 5.91
C PRO A 189 -33.73 -40.21 5.07
N VAL A 190 -34.84 -40.84 5.43
CA VAL A 190 -36.15 -40.76 4.76
C VAL A 190 -37.26 -40.79 5.80
N ASP A 191 -38.39 -40.19 5.45
CA ASP A 191 -39.61 -40.28 6.24
C ASP A 191 -40.20 -41.69 6.12
N GLY A 192 -40.55 -42.31 7.25
CA GLY A 192 -40.99 -43.69 7.27
C GLY A 192 -41.19 -44.26 8.67
N VAL A 193 -41.43 -45.56 8.72
CA VAL A 193 -41.62 -46.32 9.96
C VAL A 193 -40.36 -47.13 10.25
N VAL A 194 -39.88 -47.11 11.49
CA VAL A 194 -38.74 -47.94 11.91
C VAL A 194 -39.17 -49.40 11.94
N SER A 195 -38.63 -50.23 11.03
CA SER A 195 -38.95 -51.66 10.92
C SER A 195 -38.13 -52.51 11.89
N SER A 196 -36.88 -52.12 12.14
CA SER A 196 -35.98 -52.78 13.09
C SER A 196 -35.11 -51.74 13.81
N LEU A 197 -34.89 -51.93 15.10
CA LEU A 197 -34.00 -51.11 15.92
C LEU A 197 -33.01 -52.01 16.65
N ASN A 198 -31.76 -51.94 16.23
CA ASN A 198 -30.65 -52.73 16.77
C ASN A 198 -29.94 -51.98 17.91
N VAL A 199 -30.72 -51.49 18.89
CA VAL A 199 -30.21 -50.81 20.09
C VAL A 199 -30.74 -51.53 21.32
N ALA A 200 -29.86 -52.16 22.09
CA ALA A 200 -30.28 -52.96 23.23
C ALA A 200 -30.23 -52.16 24.54
N ASN A 201 -29.18 -51.36 24.77
CA ASN A 201 -28.95 -50.71 26.06
C ASN A 201 -28.39 -49.28 25.95
N ILE A 202 -28.65 -48.47 26.98
CA ILE A 202 -28.03 -47.14 27.13
C ILE A 202 -26.54 -47.31 27.42
N GLY A 203 -25.69 -46.60 26.67
CA GLY A 203 -24.22 -46.64 26.82
C GLY A 203 -23.52 -47.67 25.92
N GLU A 204 -24.27 -48.34 25.04
CA GLU A 204 -23.72 -49.24 24.03
C GLU A 204 -22.87 -48.46 23.00
N VAL A 205 -21.72 -49.04 22.62
CA VAL A 205 -20.76 -48.43 21.70
C VAL A 205 -20.93 -49.02 20.31
N PHE A 206 -21.25 -48.18 19.33
CA PHE A 206 -21.43 -48.58 17.93
C PHE A 206 -20.14 -48.44 17.12
N GLN A 207 -19.90 -49.39 16.22
CA GLN A 207 -18.77 -49.33 15.28
C GLN A 207 -19.16 -48.58 13.99
N PRO A 208 -18.21 -47.92 13.30
CA PRO A 208 -18.47 -47.34 11.99
C PRO A 208 -19.03 -48.38 11.00
N GLY A 209 -20.12 -48.03 10.32
CA GLY A 209 -20.78 -48.90 9.35
C GLY A 209 -21.77 -49.92 9.94
N GLN A 210 -21.94 -49.96 11.27
CA GLN A 210 -22.94 -50.80 11.91
C GLN A 210 -24.36 -50.24 11.66
N THR A 211 -25.27 -51.10 11.22
CA THR A 211 -26.69 -50.76 11.04
C THR A 211 -27.38 -50.64 12.39
N ILE A 212 -27.87 -49.45 12.72
CA ILE A 212 -28.54 -49.13 13.99
C ILE A 212 -30.06 -49.28 13.88
N ALA A 213 -30.64 -48.83 12.77
CA ALA A 213 -32.06 -48.92 12.52
C ALA A 213 -32.33 -49.11 11.03
N GLU A 214 -33.41 -49.81 10.71
CA GLU A 214 -33.97 -49.92 9.37
C GLU A 214 -35.26 -49.10 9.32
N VAL A 215 -35.39 -48.27 8.28
CA VAL A 215 -36.54 -47.39 8.09
C VAL A 215 -37.23 -47.80 6.80
N ALA A 216 -38.48 -48.23 6.90
CA ALA A 216 -39.35 -48.51 5.77
C ALA A 216 -40.03 -47.20 5.33
N PRO A 217 -39.78 -46.70 4.10
CA PRO A 217 -40.40 -45.48 3.62
C PRO A 217 -41.93 -45.62 3.57
N GLN A 218 -42.66 -44.58 3.95
CA GLN A 218 -44.13 -44.61 3.99
C GLN A 218 -44.76 -44.64 2.60
N ASP A 219 -44.12 -44.02 1.60
CA ASP A 219 -44.64 -43.85 0.24
C ASP A 219 -44.01 -44.81 -0.79
N ALA A 220 -43.40 -45.91 -0.35
CA ALA A 220 -42.82 -46.89 -1.27
C ALA A 220 -43.94 -47.70 -1.98
N PRO A 221 -43.96 -47.77 -3.31
CA PRO A 221 -44.93 -48.58 -4.03
C PRO A 221 -44.68 -50.07 -3.74
N LEU A 222 -45.75 -50.84 -3.53
CA LEU A 222 -45.63 -52.28 -3.37
C LEU A 222 -45.23 -52.92 -4.69
N VAL A 223 -44.08 -53.59 -4.70
CA VAL A 223 -43.56 -54.36 -5.83
C VAL A 223 -43.44 -55.83 -5.44
N LEU A 224 -43.63 -56.71 -6.42
CA LEU A 224 -43.35 -58.13 -6.27
C LEU A 224 -41.93 -58.39 -6.78
N SER A 225 -41.03 -58.84 -5.90
CA SER A 225 -39.74 -59.42 -6.32
C SER A 225 -39.94 -60.92 -6.57
N ALA A 226 -39.56 -61.39 -7.76
CA ALA A 226 -39.69 -62.77 -8.17
C ALA A 226 -38.36 -63.31 -8.73
N SER A 227 -38.02 -64.55 -8.37
CA SER A 227 -36.84 -65.25 -8.91
C SER A 227 -37.17 -65.95 -10.22
N LEU A 228 -36.44 -65.61 -11.29
CA LEU A 228 -36.59 -66.18 -12.63
C LEU A 228 -35.41 -67.10 -12.96
N PRO A 229 -35.63 -68.37 -13.35
CA PRO A 229 -34.55 -69.25 -13.79
C PRO A 229 -33.78 -68.69 -15.01
N ASN A 230 -32.45 -68.83 -15.03
CA ASN A 230 -31.59 -68.33 -16.11
C ASN A 230 -32.04 -68.77 -17.52
N GLN A 231 -32.57 -69.99 -17.66
CA GLN A 231 -33.05 -70.52 -18.96
C GLN A 231 -34.17 -69.67 -19.58
N GLU A 232 -34.94 -68.96 -18.77
CA GLU A 232 -36.09 -68.16 -19.21
C GLU A 232 -35.77 -66.66 -19.31
N ALA A 233 -34.67 -66.20 -18.70
CA ALA A 233 -34.27 -64.79 -18.64
C ALA A 233 -34.05 -64.15 -20.03
N GLY A 234 -33.57 -64.91 -21.01
CA GLY A 234 -33.28 -64.38 -22.35
C GLY A 234 -34.48 -63.85 -23.15
N PHE A 235 -35.71 -64.15 -22.71
CA PHE A 235 -36.94 -63.74 -23.40
C PHE A 235 -37.73 -62.66 -22.67
N ILE A 236 -37.32 -62.28 -21.45
CA ILE A 236 -38.03 -61.31 -20.64
C ILE A 236 -37.53 -59.89 -20.93
N LYS A 237 -38.45 -58.94 -20.97
CA LYS A 237 -38.17 -57.51 -21.16
C LYS A 237 -39.02 -56.68 -20.23
N GLU A 238 -38.50 -55.51 -19.85
CA GLU A 238 -39.27 -54.49 -19.14
C GLU A 238 -40.56 -54.14 -19.91
N GLY A 239 -41.64 -53.91 -19.15
CA GLY A 239 -42.96 -53.60 -19.66
C GLY A 239 -43.82 -54.81 -20.08
N MET A 240 -43.28 -56.04 -20.04
CA MET A 240 -44.06 -57.24 -20.34
C MET A 240 -45.20 -57.43 -19.33
N PRO A 241 -46.42 -57.82 -19.80
CA PRO A 241 -47.54 -58.03 -18.90
C PRO A 241 -47.37 -59.32 -18.08
N VAL A 242 -47.65 -59.21 -16.78
CA VAL A 242 -47.51 -60.30 -15.80
C VAL A 242 -48.86 -60.57 -15.14
N GLN A 243 -49.14 -61.85 -14.92
CA GLN A 243 -50.28 -62.33 -14.15
C GLN A 243 -49.79 -62.82 -12.79
N ILE A 244 -50.20 -62.15 -11.72
CA ILE A 244 -49.75 -62.42 -10.36
C ILE A 244 -50.88 -63.15 -9.61
N LYS A 245 -50.53 -64.29 -9.03
CA LYS A 245 -51.40 -65.13 -8.19
C LYS A 245 -50.83 -65.12 -6.77
N LEU A 246 -51.53 -64.47 -5.84
CA LEU A 246 -51.13 -64.42 -4.44
C LEU A 246 -51.45 -65.75 -3.76
N ASP A 247 -50.53 -66.28 -2.95
CA ASP A 247 -50.78 -67.54 -2.24
C ASP A 247 -51.76 -67.34 -1.08
N ALA A 248 -51.73 -66.16 -0.45
CA ALA A 248 -52.64 -65.79 0.63
C ALA A 248 -54.10 -65.59 0.17
N TYR A 249 -54.34 -65.39 -1.13
CA TYR A 249 -55.66 -65.13 -1.70
C TYR A 249 -55.88 -65.98 -2.96
N PRO A 250 -56.61 -67.11 -2.87
CA PRO A 250 -56.81 -68.01 -3.99
C PRO A 250 -57.37 -67.29 -5.22
N TYR A 251 -56.66 -67.39 -6.35
CA TYR A 251 -57.02 -66.70 -7.60
C TYR A 251 -58.39 -67.14 -8.17
N GLN A 252 -58.92 -68.28 -7.73
CA GLN A 252 -60.24 -68.79 -8.13
C GLN A 252 -61.37 -67.93 -7.56
N GLU A 253 -61.16 -67.32 -6.39
CA GLU A 253 -62.13 -66.49 -5.69
C GLU A 253 -61.85 -65.00 -5.91
N TYR A 254 -60.58 -64.59 -5.79
CA TYR A 254 -60.18 -63.17 -5.79
C TYR A 254 -59.63 -62.68 -7.15
N GLY A 255 -59.54 -63.58 -8.13
CA GLY A 255 -59.00 -63.30 -9.45
C GLY A 255 -57.49 -63.12 -9.48
N ILE A 256 -56.98 -62.75 -10.66
CA ILE A 256 -55.55 -62.56 -10.92
C ILE A 256 -55.21 -61.07 -10.89
N ILE A 257 -54.12 -60.70 -10.23
CA ILE A 257 -53.61 -59.34 -10.23
C ILE A 257 -52.78 -59.13 -11.49
N LYS A 258 -53.13 -58.12 -12.28
CA LYS A 258 -52.34 -57.73 -13.46
C LYS A 258 -51.20 -56.84 -13.03
N GLY A 259 -50.03 -57.07 -13.62
CA GLY A 259 -48.84 -56.26 -13.40
C GLY A 259 -47.99 -56.12 -14.65
N LYS A 260 -46.86 -55.44 -14.52
CA LYS A 260 -45.84 -55.33 -15.56
C LYS A 260 -44.46 -55.53 -14.98
N VAL A 261 -43.58 -56.18 -15.75
CA VAL A 261 -42.15 -56.25 -15.41
C VAL A 261 -41.61 -54.82 -15.38
N THR A 262 -41.08 -54.42 -14.23
CA THR A 262 -40.49 -53.08 -14.01
C THR A 262 -38.99 -53.13 -14.19
N SER A 263 -38.32 -54.17 -13.70
CA SER A 263 -36.88 -54.34 -13.84
C SER A 263 -36.51 -55.84 -13.87
N LEU A 264 -35.35 -56.13 -14.48
CA LEU A 264 -34.69 -57.43 -14.47
C LEU A 264 -33.25 -57.20 -14.03
N SER A 265 -32.75 -57.98 -13.06
CA SER A 265 -31.37 -57.86 -12.59
C SER A 265 -30.38 -58.06 -13.75
N ALA A 266 -29.30 -57.27 -13.76
CA ALA A 266 -28.28 -57.39 -14.80
C ALA A 266 -27.43 -58.66 -14.65
N ASP A 267 -27.36 -59.17 -13.42
CA ASP A 267 -26.59 -60.33 -12.99
C ASP A 267 -27.48 -61.41 -12.39
N ALA A 268 -27.04 -62.65 -12.53
CA ALA A 268 -27.70 -63.80 -11.92
C ALA A 268 -27.12 -64.05 -10.52
N LYS A 269 -28.01 -64.27 -9.55
CA LYS A 269 -27.66 -64.68 -8.18
C LYS A 269 -27.76 -66.20 -8.04
N THR A 270 -26.92 -66.77 -7.18
CA THR A 270 -26.97 -68.20 -6.87
C THR A 270 -28.03 -68.45 -5.81
N ASP A 271 -29.08 -69.16 -6.18
CA ASP A 271 -30.10 -69.69 -5.27
C ASP A 271 -29.78 -71.16 -4.91
N GLN A 272 -29.96 -71.51 -3.64
CA GLN A 272 -29.60 -72.84 -3.12
C GLN A 272 -30.47 -73.98 -3.69
N GLN A 273 -31.69 -73.67 -4.16
CA GLN A 273 -32.64 -74.66 -4.68
C GLN A 273 -32.80 -74.58 -6.20
N LEU A 274 -32.78 -73.38 -6.77
CA LEU A 274 -33.08 -73.13 -8.19
C LEU A 274 -31.82 -72.91 -9.06
N GLY A 275 -30.64 -72.87 -8.46
CA GLY A 275 -29.38 -72.61 -9.17
C GLY A 275 -29.24 -71.12 -9.54
N SER A 276 -28.73 -70.82 -10.73
CA SER A 276 -28.54 -69.44 -11.18
C SER A 276 -29.90 -68.81 -11.57
N VAL A 277 -30.32 -67.79 -10.82
CA VAL A 277 -31.60 -67.07 -11.00
C VAL A 277 -31.38 -65.58 -11.21
N TYR A 278 -32.24 -64.95 -11.99
CA TYR A 278 -32.33 -63.50 -12.12
C TYR A 278 -33.47 -62.98 -11.25
N GLU A 279 -33.30 -61.80 -10.68
CA GLU A 279 -34.33 -61.14 -9.90
C GLU A 279 -35.17 -60.25 -10.82
N VAL A 280 -36.49 -60.43 -10.79
CA VAL A 280 -37.44 -59.66 -11.60
C VAL A 280 -38.35 -58.89 -10.66
N GLU A 281 -38.40 -57.58 -10.82
CA GLU A 281 -39.39 -56.75 -10.13
C GLU A 281 -40.62 -56.57 -11.01
N VAL A 282 -41.79 -56.78 -10.41
CA VAL A 282 -43.08 -56.63 -11.07
C VAL A 282 -43.92 -55.62 -10.32
N SER A 283 -44.36 -54.58 -11.03
CA SER A 283 -45.34 -53.62 -10.52
C SER A 283 -46.74 -54.23 -10.51
N LEU A 284 -47.49 -53.98 -9.43
CA LEU A 284 -48.89 -54.41 -9.31
C LEU A 284 -49.79 -53.25 -9.75
N ASN A 285 -50.80 -53.51 -10.60
CA ASN A 285 -51.78 -52.48 -10.97
C ASN A 285 -52.72 -52.10 -9.81
N ARG A 286 -52.81 -52.95 -8.78
CA ARG A 286 -53.55 -52.73 -7.54
C ARG A 286 -52.86 -53.47 -6.41
N ASP A 287 -52.87 -52.89 -5.22
CA ASP A 287 -52.24 -53.38 -3.98
C ASP A 287 -53.27 -53.90 -2.97
N TYR A 288 -54.47 -54.27 -3.43
CA TYR A 288 -55.57 -54.77 -2.60
C TYR A 288 -56.39 -55.86 -3.30
N VAL A 289 -57.09 -56.65 -2.48
CA VAL A 289 -58.23 -57.50 -2.89
C VAL A 289 -59.50 -56.98 -2.23
N THR A 290 -60.64 -57.32 -2.80
CA THR A 290 -61.96 -56.99 -2.25
C THR A 290 -62.63 -58.26 -1.76
N GLU A 291 -62.99 -58.28 -0.47
CA GLU A 291 -63.75 -59.33 0.19
C GLU A 291 -64.92 -58.65 0.91
N ASP A 292 -66.17 -59.07 0.67
CA ASP A 292 -67.37 -58.50 1.29
C ASP A 292 -67.44 -56.96 1.28
N ASP A 293 -67.07 -56.35 0.14
CA ASP A 293 -67.02 -54.88 -0.07
C ASP A 293 -65.97 -54.14 0.79
N GLN A 294 -65.08 -54.86 1.48
CA GLN A 294 -63.93 -54.32 2.19
C GLN A 294 -62.64 -54.45 1.37
N MET A 295 -61.85 -53.38 1.32
CA MET A 295 -60.53 -53.39 0.69
C MET A 295 -59.47 -53.91 1.66
N ILE A 296 -58.92 -55.07 1.36
CA ILE A 296 -57.81 -55.67 2.13
C ILE A 296 -56.51 -55.40 1.38
N ARG A 297 -55.66 -54.54 1.94
CA ARG A 297 -54.35 -54.21 1.38
C ARG A 297 -53.34 -55.35 1.57
N PHE A 298 -52.50 -55.53 0.57
CA PHE A 298 -51.37 -56.47 0.64
C PHE A 298 -50.31 -55.96 1.63
N LYS A 299 -49.59 -56.91 2.23
CA LYS A 299 -48.51 -56.63 3.17
C LYS A 299 -47.19 -57.15 2.62
N ALA A 300 -46.10 -56.43 2.90
CA ALA A 300 -44.77 -56.91 2.59
C ALA A 300 -44.52 -58.27 3.27
N GLY A 301 -43.86 -59.19 2.56
CA GLY A 301 -43.58 -60.55 3.04
C GLY A 301 -44.59 -61.63 2.61
N GLN A 302 -45.66 -61.27 1.90
CA GLN A 302 -46.57 -62.27 1.28
C GLN A 302 -45.92 -62.94 0.07
N THR A 303 -46.22 -64.23 -0.15
CA THR A 303 -45.72 -64.99 -1.30
C THR A 303 -46.73 -64.98 -2.46
N ALA A 304 -46.20 -65.00 -3.69
CA ALA A 304 -46.99 -65.01 -4.90
C ALA A 304 -46.26 -65.74 -6.04
N LYS A 305 -47.03 -66.23 -7.01
CA LYS A 305 -46.53 -66.74 -8.30
C LYS A 305 -46.80 -65.74 -9.41
N ALA A 306 -45.79 -65.48 -10.24
CA ALA A 306 -45.86 -64.52 -11.33
C ALA A 306 -45.70 -65.23 -12.68
N ASP A 307 -46.76 -65.24 -13.48
CA ASP A 307 -46.75 -65.79 -14.84
C ASP A 307 -46.50 -64.64 -15.85
N ILE A 308 -45.31 -64.62 -16.48
CA ILE A 308 -44.93 -63.59 -17.45
C ILE A 308 -45.38 -63.99 -18.86
N ILE A 309 -46.11 -63.11 -19.55
CA ILE A 309 -46.66 -63.41 -20.87
C ILE A 309 -45.62 -63.06 -21.96
N ILE A 310 -44.87 -64.06 -22.41
CA ILE A 310 -43.79 -63.92 -23.40
C ILE A 310 -44.25 -63.81 -24.87
N ARG A 311 -45.37 -64.43 -25.24
CA ARG A 311 -45.90 -64.40 -26.61
C ARG A 311 -47.40 -64.69 -26.66
N ARG A 312 -48.08 -64.11 -27.65
CA ARG A 312 -49.47 -64.45 -27.98
C ARG A 312 -49.45 -65.32 -29.24
N ARG A 313 -49.98 -66.54 -29.16
CA ARG A 313 -50.15 -67.41 -30.33
C ARG A 313 -51.63 -67.49 -30.69
N ARG A 314 -51.95 -67.43 -31.98
CA ARG A 314 -53.32 -67.72 -32.45
C ARG A 314 -53.49 -69.23 -32.55
N ILE A 315 -54.70 -69.72 -32.28
CA ILE A 315 -55.02 -71.16 -32.33
C ILE A 315 -54.72 -71.74 -33.72
N VAL A 316 -54.98 -70.97 -34.78
CA VAL A 316 -54.67 -71.35 -36.18
C VAL A 316 -53.18 -71.60 -36.40
N ASP A 317 -52.29 -70.90 -35.68
CA ASP A 317 -50.85 -71.08 -35.81
C ASP A 317 -50.40 -72.42 -35.18
N PHE A 318 -51.08 -72.90 -34.12
CA PHE A 318 -50.80 -74.20 -33.51
C PHE A 318 -51.18 -75.38 -34.43
N LEU A 319 -52.29 -75.25 -35.16
CA LEU A 319 -52.74 -76.27 -36.12
C LEU A 319 -51.88 -76.32 -37.39
N LEU A 320 -51.25 -75.21 -37.77
CA LEU A 320 -50.42 -75.08 -38.98
C LEU A 320 -48.92 -75.34 -38.73
N ASP A 321 -48.48 -75.42 -37.47
CA ASP A 321 -47.09 -75.71 -37.08
C ASP A 321 -46.55 -77.04 -37.67
N PRO A 322 -47.30 -78.17 -37.71
CA PRO A 322 -46.80 -79.44 -38.28
C PRO A 322 -46.52 -79.35 -39.78
N ILE A 323 -47.36 -78.62 -40.53
CA ILE A 323 -47.25 -78.45 -41.99
C ILE A 323 -46.08 -77.53 -42.33
N ARG A 324 -45.85 -76.49 -41.51
CA ARG A 324 -44.71 -75.57 -41.67
C ARG A 324 -43.36 -76.19 -41.32
N GLN A 325 -43.32 -77.14 -40.39
CA GLN A 325 -42.10 -77.91 -40.09
C GLN A 325 -41.71 -78.83 -41.26
N LEU A 326 -42.69 -79.44 -41.95
CA LEU A 326 -42.46 -80.27 -43.13
C LEU A 326 -41.94 -79.46 -44.34
N GLN A 327 -42.33 -78.19 -44.50
CA GLN A 327 -41.83 -77.33 -45.58
C GLN A 327 -40.43 -76.75 -45.33
N LYS A 328 -39.96 -76.68 -44.07
CA LYS A 328 -38.59 -76.24 -43.75
C LYS A 328 -37.56 -77.37 -43.72
N GLY A 329 -38.01 -78.63 -43.73
CA GLY A 329 -37.19 -79.83 -43.95
C GLY A 329 -37.25 -80.32 -45.39
N GLY A 330 -37.05 -79.43 -46.37
CA GLY A 330 -37.03 -79.82 -47.78
C GLY A 330 -35.89 -80.81 -48.06
N VAL A 331 -36.27 -82.05 -48.38
CA VAL A 331 -35.62 -83.00 -49.31
C VAL A 331 -34.08 -82.97 -49.33
N ASN A 332 -33.44 -83.87 -48.58
CA ASN A 332 -32.20 -84.51 -49.04
C ASN A 332 -32.61 -85.67 -49.97
N LEU A 333 -32.55 -85.44 -51.28
CA LEU A 333 -32.35 -86.46 -52.31
C LEU A 333 -31.29 -85.93 -53.26
#